data_AF-A0A9D6FP50-F1
#
_entry.id   AF-A0A9D6FP50-F1
#
_cell.length_a   1.000
_cell.length_b   1.000
_cell.length_c   1.000
_cell.angle_alpha   90.00
_cell.angle_beta   90.00
_cell.angle_gamma   90.00
#
_symmetry.space_group_name_H-M   'P 1'
#
loop_
_entity.id
_entity.type
_entity.pdbx_description
1 polymer ?
#
loop_
_entity_poly.entity_id
_entity_poly.type
_entity_poly.pdbx_seq_one_letter_code
_entity_poly.pdbx_strand_id
1 'polypeptide(L)'
;MSGSTKREWVGDSFALTLETACISFAVDPDTGRSPEQEFHREAARRIERALAAVRDPLAREIPGIVAGVRGTPPLVRYDAKLPAVFDFNRKEFLASGNRACLIRFPIPAPECATLGLCFAALPDPAAIEDLKQALRTFFEKVEWPA
;
A
#
# COMPACT_ATOMS: atom_id res chain seq x y z
N MET A 1 -12.29 -2.72 -23.54
CA MET A 1 -11.87 -3.50 -22.36
C MET A 1 -11.35 -2.52 -21.32
N SER A 2 -11.52 -2.82 -20.03
CA SER A 2 -11.05 -1.98 -18.93
C SER A 2 -10.16 -2.80 -18.00
N GLY A 3 -9.10 -2.17 -17.48
CA GLY A 3 -8.14 -2.83 -16.63
C GLY A 3 -7.26 -1.86 -15.85
N SER A 4 -6.59 -2.37 -14.82
CA SER A 4 -5.56 -1.68 -14.06
C SER A 4 -4.24 -2.46 -14.15
N THR A 5 -3.12 -1.77 -13.97
CA THR A 5 -1.81 -2.41 -13.79
C THR A 5 -1.46 -2.38 -12.32
N LYS A 6 -1.30 -3.54 -11.70
CA LYS A 6 -0.96 -3.67 -10.28
C LYS A 6 0.37 -4.41 -10.10
N ARG A 7 1.18 -3.95 -9.14
CA ARG A 7 2.32 -4.69 -8.61
C ARG A 7 2.37 -4.57 -7.10
N GLU A 8 2.92 -5.59 -6.48
CA GLU A 8 3.08 -5.68 -5.04
C GLU A 8 4.53 -6.04 -4.70
N TRP A 9 5.02 -5.48 -3.61
CA TRP A 9 6.21 -5.95 -2.94
C TRP A 9 5.88 -6.30 -1.49
N VAL A 10 6.19 -7.52 -1.09
CA VAL A 10 6.00 -8.03 0.26
C VAL A 10 7.34 -8.00 1.00
N GLY A 11 7.39 -7.24 2.09
CA GLY A 11 8.48 -7.26 3.07
C GLY A 11 8.16 -8.19 4.24
N ASP A 12 8.97 -8.12 5.31
CA ASP A 12 8.80 -9.01 6.46
C ASP A 12 7.50 -8.78 7.23
N SER A 13 7.13 -7.52 7.45
CA SER A 13 5.96 -7.10 8.24
C SER A 13 4.97 -6.21 7.49
N PHE A 14 5.19 -6.02 6.19
CA PHE A 14 4.38 -5.13 5.37
C PHE A 14 4.27 -5.61 3.93
N ALA A 15 3.31 -5.05 3.21
CA ALA A 15 3.26 -5.12 1.75
C ALA A 15 2.95 -3.75 1.17
N LEU A 16 3.69 -3.36 0.14
CA LEU A 16 3.45 -2.15 -0.63
C LEU A 16 2.85 -2.53 -1.99
N THR A 17 1.65 -2.02 -2.26
CA THR A 17 0.97 -2.17 -3.55
C THR A 17 0.96 -0.82 -4.28
N LEU A 18 1.28 -0.83 -5.56
CA LEU A 18 1.04 0.28 -6.49
C LEU A 18 0.12 -0.20 -7.62
N GLU A 19 -0.86 0.61 -7.98
CA GLU A 19 -1.88 0.29 -8.96
C GLU A 19 -2.30 1.51 -9.77
N THR A 20 -2.36 1.40 -11.11
CA THR A 20 -2.96 2.45 -11.95
C THR A 20 -4.46 2.53 -11.73
N ALA A 21 -5.06 3.70 -11.98
CA ALA A 21 -6.51 3.79 -12.10
C ALA A 21 -7.06 2.76 -13.12
N CYS A 22 -8.29 2.31 -12.91
CA CYS A 22 -9.00 1.50 -13.89
C CYS A 22 -9.37 2.40 -15.08
N ILE A 23 -8.81 2.09 -16.26
CA ILE A 23 -8.98 2.91 -17.47
C ILE A 23 -9.70 2.09 -18.52
N SER A 24 -10.59 2.75 -19.28
CA SER A 24 -11.24 2.18 -20.45
C SER A 24 -10.53 2.63 -21.72
N PHE A 25 -10.15 1.69 -22.56
CA PHE A 25 -9.49 1.98 -23.83
C PHE A 25 -10.47 1.85 -24.99
N ALA A 26 -10.54 2.90 -25.82
CA ALA A 26 -11.25 2.85 -27.08
C ALA A 26 -10.42 2.05 -28.10
N VAL A 27 -11.11 1.25 -28.91
CA VAL A 27 -10.52 0.59 -30.07
C VAL A 27 -10.66 1.52 -31.25
N ASP A 28 -9.57 1.74 -31.98
CA ASP A 28 -9.61 2.46 -33.25
C ASP A 28 -10.47 1.66 -34.26
N PRO A 29 -11.58 2.23 -34.77
CA PRO A 29 -12.49 1.51 -35.66
C PRO A 29 -11.86 1.21 -37.03
N ASP A 30 -10.88 1.98 -37.47
CA ASP A 30 -10.26 1.84 -38.78
C ASP A 30 -9.12 0.81 -38.77
N THR A 31 -8.39 0.72 -37.65
CA THR A 31 -7.22 -0.17 -37.52
C THR A 31 -7.46 -1.40 -36.63
N GLY A 32 -8.54 -1.41 -35.86
CA GLY A 32 -8.83 -2.43 -34.85
C GLY A 32 -7.84 -2.47 -33.68
N ARG A 33 -6.93 -1.48 -33.59
CA ARG A 33 -5.88 -1.44 -32.57
C ARG A 33 -6.37 -0.74 -31.30
N SER A 34 -5.87 -1.20 -30.15
CA SER A 34 -6.07 -0.59 -28.85
C SER A 34 -4.73 -0.23 -28.22
N PRO A 35 -4.55 0.97 -27.65
CA PRO A 35 -3.33 1.36 -26.94
C PRO A 35 -3.19 0.66 -25.57
N GLU A 36 -4.19 -0.11 -25.15
CA GLU A 36 -4.27 -0.80 -23.84
C GLU A 36 -3.00 -1.60 -23.51
N GLN A 37 -2.50 -2.42 -24.45
CA GLN A 37 -1.32 -3.25 -24.18
C GLN A 37 -0.04 -2.44 -23.98
N GLU A 38 0.11 -1.35 -24.73
CA GLU A 38 1.24 -0.44 -24.60
C GLU A 38 1.16 0.31 -23.27
N PHE A 39 -0.01 0.85 -22.93
CA PHE A 39 -0.27 1.48 -21.64
C PHE A 39 0.11 0.55 -20.46
N HIS A 40 -0.40 -0.68 -20.44
CA HIS A 40 -0.13 -1.62 -19.35
C HIS A 40 1.36 -2.01 -19.26
N ARG A 41 2.04 -2.10 -20.41
CA ARG A 41 3.49 -2.37 -20.45
C ARG A 41 4.31 -1.21 -19.88
N GLU A 42 3.98 0.02 -20.23
CA GLU A 42 4.64 1.21 -19.69
C GLU A 42 4.34 1.42 -18.21
N ALA A 43 3.07 1.28 -17.82
CA ALA A 43 2.65 1.36 -16.43
C ALA A 43 3.38 0.34 -15.55
N ALA A 44 3.50 -0.91 -16.01
CA ALA A 44 4.25 -1.95 -15.30
C ALA A 44 5.70 -1.53 -15.06
N ARG A 45 6.39 -1.00 -16.09
CA ARG A 45 7.77 -0.52 -15.97
C ARG A 45 7.89 0.64 -14.99
N ARG A 46 6.99 1.63 -15.05
CA ARG A 46 6.99 2.77 -14.12
C ARG A 46 6.79 2.30 -12.68
N ILE A 47 5.80 1.45 -12.44
CA ILE A 47 5.51 0.90 -11.11
C ILE A 47 6.70 0.09 -10.57
N GLU A 48 7.31 -0.76 -11.39
CA GLU A 48 8.47 -1.56 -10.99
C GLU A 48 9.67 -0.69 -10.62
N ARG A 49 9.91 0.40 -11.35
CA ARG A 49 10.95 1.40 -10.99
C ARG A 49 10.62 2.11 -9.67
N ALA A 50 9.37 2.54 -9.48
CA ALA A 50 8.93 3.19 -8.24
C ALA A 50 9.09 2.26 -7.03
N LEU A 51 8.67 0.99 -7.16
CA LEU A 51 8.88 -0.02 -6.13
C LEU A 51 10.37 -0.23 -5.84
N ALA A 52 11.22 -0.31 -6.86
CA ALA A 52 12.67 -0.46 -6.66
C ALA A 52 13.28 0.73 -5.91
N ALA A 53 12.86 1.96 -6.20
CA ALA A 53 13.40 3.17 -5.57
C ALA A 53 13.08 3.25 -4.06
N VAL A 54 11.92 2.75 -3.65
CA VAL A 54 11.47 2.86 -2.25
C VAL A 54 11.74 1.63 -1.41
N ARG A 55 12.19 0.52 -2.01
CA ARG A 55 12.39 -0.77 -1.33
C ARG A 55 13.28 -0.68 -0.10
N ASP A 56 14.55 -0.39 -0.30
CA ASP A 56 15.52 -0.39 0.81
C ASP A 56 15.24 0.70 1.86
N PRO A 57 14.91 1.96 1.46
CA PRO A 57 14.52 2.99 2.43
C PRO A 57 13.30 2.57 3.25
N LEU A 58 12.24 2.05 2.63
CA LEU A 58 11.03 1.67 3.36
C LEU A 58 11.29 0.53 4.34
N ALA A 59 12.00 -0.52 3.91
CA ALA A 59 12.34 -1.64 4.79
C ALA A 59 13.13 -1.21 6.03
N ARG A 60 14.02 -0.22 5.87
CA ARG A 60 14.82 0.35 6.97
C ARG A 60 14.00 1.24 7.91
N GLU A 61 13.13 2.07 7.36
CA GLU A 61 12.42 3.11 8.14
C GLU A 61 11.18 2.58 8.85
N ILE A 62 10.48 1.57 8.31
CA ILE A 62 9.21 1.08 8.89
C ILE A 62 9.31 0.68 10.38
N PRO A 63 10.32 -0.10 10.82
CA PRO A 63 10.46 -0.42 12.24
C PRO A 63 10.65 0.84 13.10
N GLY A 64 11.42 1.82 12.60
CA GLY A 64 11.67 3.09 13.30
C GLY A 64 10.44 3.98 13.38
N ILE A 65 9.68 4.10 12.28
CA ILE A 65 8.42 4.85 12.23
C ILE A 65 7.42 4.25 13.23
N VAL A 66 7.26 2.93 13.22
CA VAL A 66 6.30 2.26 14.11
C VAL A 66 6.72 2.35 15.58
N ALA A 67 8.00 2.13 15.89
CA ALA A 67 8.51 2.29 17.26
C ALA A 67 8.45 3.75 17.76
N GLY A 68 8.51 4.73 16.85
CA GLY A 68 8.41 6.15 17.16
C GLY A 68 7.00 6.63 17.51
N VAL A 69 5.95 5.89 17.12
CA VAL A 69 4.55 6.23 17.44
C VAL A 69 4.12 5.54 18.74
N ARG A 70 3.93 6.35 19.79
CA ARG A 70 3.51 5.86 21.11
C ARG A 70 2.18 5.10 21.03
N GLY A 71 2.11 3.97 21.73
CA GLY A 71 0.88 3.18 21.79
C GLY A 71 0.68 2.22 20.61
N THR A 72 1.59 2.22 19.64
CA THR A 72 1.53 1.28 18.53
C THR A 72 1.96 -0.12 18.98
N PRO A 73 1.12 -1.16 18.79
CA PRO A 73 1.52 -2.55 18.99
C PRO A 73 2.69 -2.95 18.10
N PRO A 74 3.49 -3.96 18.49
CA PRO A 74 4.59 -4.42 17.64
C PRO A 74 4.07 -4.97 16.31
N LEU A 75 4.87 -4.78 15.26
CA LEU A 75 4.65 -5.41 13.98
C LEU A 75 4.81 -6.93 14.09
N VAL A 76 4.02 -7.66 13.30
CA VAL A 76 4.16 -9.11 13.10
C VAL A 76 4.48 -9.40 11.64
N ARG A 77 4.83 -10.65 11.33
CA ARG A 77 5.06 -11.08 9.95
C ARG A 77 3.85 -10.73 9.09
N TYR A 78 4.10 -10.22 7.89
CA TYR A 78 3.06 -9.92 6.93
C TYR A 78 2.28 -11.19 6.59
N ASP A 79 0.96 -11.12 6.74
CA ASP A 79 0.04 -12.15 6.33
C ASP A 79 -1.23 -11.50 5.78
N ALA A 80 -1.45 -11.65 4.47
CA ALA A 80 -2.61 -11.12 3.76
C ALA A 80 -3.95 -11.75 4.22
N LYS A 81 -3.90 -12.86 4.96
CA LYS A 81 -5.07 -13.53 5.56
C LYS A 81 -5.47 -12.93 6.91
N LEU A 82 -4.64 -12.06 7.50
CA LEU A 82 -5.05 -11.33 8.71
C LEU A 82 -6.28 -10.46 8.41
N PRO A 83 -7.21 -10.35 9.36
CA PRO A 83 -8.39 -9.52 9.21
C PRO A 83 -7.97 -8.07 8.95
N ALA A 84 -8.44 -7.53 7.83
CA ALA A 84 -8.25 -6.14 7.50
C ALA A 84 -9.21 -5.28 8.31
N VAL A 85 -8.66 -4.32 9.06
CA VAL A 85 -9.45 -3.43 9.90
C VAL A 85 -9.59 -2.07 9.23
N PHE A 86 -10.83 -1.60 9.18
CA PHE A 86 -11.28 -0.31 8.70
C PHE A 86 -12.15 0.33 9.79
N ASP A 87 -12.46 1.63 9.65
CA ASP A 87 -13.27 2.33 10.66
C ASP A 87 -14.64 1.70 10.85
N PHE A 88 -15.28 1.24 9.76
CA PHE A 88 -16.63 0.68 9.81
C PHE A 88 -16.72 -0.70 10.46
N ASN A 89 -15.67 -1.53 10.41
CA ASN A 89 -15.66 -2.89 10.99
C ASN A 89 -14.87 -3.00 12.30
N ARG A 90 -14.38 -1.88 12.83
CA ARG A 90 -13.54 -1.84 14.03
C ARG A 90 -14.19 -2.48 15.26
N LYS A 91 -15.48 -2.21 15.49
CA LYS A 91 -16.23 -2.76 16.64
C LYS A 91 -16.38 -4.28 16.54
N GLU A 92 -16.68 -4.78 15.35
CA GLU A 92 -16.82 -6.21 15.07
C GLU A 92 -15.49 -6.94 15.26
N PHE A 93 -14.39 -6.34 14.78
CA PHE A 93 -13.05 -6.88 15.01
C PHE A 93 -12.75 -7.02 16.50
N LEU A 94 -12.99 -5.97 17.30
CA LEU A 94 -12.77 -6.01 18.75
C LEU A 94 -13.61 -7.08 19.45
N ALA A 95 -14.84 -7.31 18.99
CA ALA A 95 -15.72 -8.34 19.54
C ALA A 95 -15.31 -9.78 19.15
N SER A 96 -14.61 -9.96 18.02
CA SER A 96 -14.24 -11.28 17.48
C SER A 96 -13.15 -12.01 18.28
N GLY A 97 -12.48 -11.34 19.23
CA GLY A 97 -11.36 -11.91 19.97
C GLY A 97 -10.07 -12.07 19.16
N ASN A 98 -10.06 -11.63 17.89
CA ASN A 98 -8.85 -11.57 17.08
C ASN A 98 -7.83 -10.63 17.70
N ARG A 99 -6.55 -11.06 17.69
CA ARG A 99 -5.45 -10.26 18.22
C ARG A 99 -4.74 -9.51 17.11
N ALA A 100 -4.16 -10.23 16.15
CA ALA A 100 -3.45 -9.61 15.05
C ALA A 100 -4.37 -9.08 13.95
N CYS A 101 -3.95 -8.00 13.30
CA CYS A 101 -4.72 -7.35 12.23
C CYS A 101 -3.83 -6.78 11.13
N LEU A 102 -4.42 -6.57 9.95
CA LEU A 102 -3.85 -5.84 8.84
C LEU A 102 -4.50 -4.46 8.76
N ILE A 103 -3.70 -3.39 8.73
CA ILE A 103 -4.17 -2.03 8.44
C ILE A 103 -3.54 -1.57 7.12
N ARG A 104 -4.36 -0.95 6.28
CA ARG A 104 -3.95 -0.41 4.97
C ARG A 104 -3.93 1.11 5.02
N PHE A 105 -2.78 1.68 4.72
CA PHE A 105 -2.56 3.11 4.64
C PHE A 105 -2.44 3.53 3.17
N PRO A 106 -3.32 4.38 2.67
CA PRO A 106 -3.08 5.11 1.42
C PRO A 106 -1.85 6.00 1.61
N ILE A 107 -0.94 6.00 0.64
CA ILE A 107 0.30 6.78 0.72
C ILE A 107 0.47 7.66 -0.52
N PRO A 108 1.15 8.82 -0.40
CA PRO A 108 1.45 9.67 -1.54
C PRO A 108 2.60 9.07 -2.36
N ALA A 109 2.28 8.46 -3.49
CA ALA A 109 3.23 7.90 -4.44
C ALA A 109 2.71 8.08 -5.88
N PRO A 110 3.54 7.84 -6.92
CA PRO A 110 3.04 7.66 -8.29
C PRO A 110 2.03 6.51 -8.34
N GLU A 111 0.97 6.69 -9.13
CA GLU A 111 -0.17 5.78 -9.18
C GLU A 111 -0.89 5.66 -7.81
N CYS A 112 -1.93 4.85 -7.70
CA CYS A 112 -2.58 4.62 -6.41
C CYS A 112 -1.73 3.66 -5.58
N ALA A 113 -1.19 4.10 -4.45
CA ALA A 113 -0.37 3.27 -3.59
C ALA A 113 -1.00 2.99 -2.22
N THR A 114 -0.85 1.75 -1.77
CA THR A 114 -1.34 1.28 -0.48
C THR A 114 -0.26 0.50 0.24
N LEU A 115 0.07 0.92 1.46
CA LEU A 115 0.94 0.20 2.37
C LEU A 115 0.10 -0.59 3.39
N GLY A 116 0.20 -1.91 3.36
CA GLY A 116 -0.37 -2.79 4.38
C GLY A 116 0.63 -3.09 5.48
N LEU A 117 0.28 -2.86 6.74
CA LEU A 117 1.08 -3.22 7.93
C LEU A 117 0.34 -4.24 8.79
N CYS A 118 1.04 -5.28 9.24
CA CYS A 118 0.49 -6.28 10.15
C CYS A 118 0.92 -6.01 11.59
N PHE A 119 -0.05 -5.89 12.50
CA PHE A 119 0.19 -5.60 13.92
C PHE A 119 -0.24 -6.76 14.81
N ALA A 120 0.43 -6.95 15.94
CA ALA A 120 0.08 -7.97 16.94
C ALA A 120 -1.26 -7.69 17.66
N ALA A 121 -1.69 -6.43 17.66
CA ALA A 121 -2.96 -5.94 18.19
C ALA A 121 -3.47 -4.78 17.32
N LEU A 122 -4.76 -4.47 17.38
CA LEU A 122 -5.31 -3.26 16.76
C LEU A 122 -4.73 -2.01 17.44
N PRO A 123 -3.99 -1.13 16.74
CA PRO A 123 -3.56 0.14 17.29
C PRO A 123 -4.76 1.03 17.64
N ASP A 124 -4.60 1.89 18.63
CA ASP A 124 -5.62 2.87 18.98
C ASP A 124 -5.81 3.89 17.83
N PRO A 125 -6.97 4.59 17.75
CA PRO A 125 -7.24 5.50 16.64
C PRO A 125 -6.22 6.64 16.53
N ALA A 126 -5.69 7.11 17.66
CA ALA A 126 -4.68 8.17 17.67
C ALA A 126 -3.36 7.71 17.03
N ALA A 127 -2.87 6.52 17.40
CA ALA A 127 -1.68 5.92 16.80
C ALA A 127 -1.88 5.65 15.29
N ILE A 128 -3.09 5.27 14.84
CA ILE A 128 -3.36 5.11 13.41
C ILE A 128 -3.18 6.43 12.65
N GLU A 129 -3.71 7.54 13.18
CA GLU A 129 -3.53 8.85 12.54
C GLU A 129 -2.08 9.34 12.62
N ASP A 130 -1.39 9.12 13.73
CA ASP A 130 0.03 9.46 13.89
C ASP A 130 0.91 8.64 12.93
N LEU A 131 0.65 7.34 12.78
CA LEU A 131 1.32 6.47 11.79
C LEU A 131 1.05 6.96 10.38
N LYS A 132 -0.20 7.29 10.05
CA LYS A 132 -0.57 7.82 8.74
C LYS A 132 0.20 9.10 8.43
N GLN A 133 0.32 10.02 9.39
CA GLN A 133 1.10 11.25 9.22
C GLN A 133 2.61 10.97 9.09
N ALA A 134 3.16 10.06 9.89
CA ALA A 134 4.57 9.69 9.82
C ALA A 134 4.92 9.00 8.49
N LEU A 135 4.09 8.06 8.04
CA LEU A 135 4.21 7.39 6.75
C LEU A 135 4.10 8.39 5.59
N ARG A 136 3.12 9.29 5.64
CA ARG A 136 2.98 10.37 4.66
C ARG A 136 4.25 11.21 4.57
N THR A 137 4.78 11.64 5.72
CA THR A 137 6.00 12.44 5.81
C THR A 137 7.22 11.70 5.24
N PHE A 138 7.29 10.38 5.43
CA PHE A 138 8.33 9.55 4.82
C PHE A 138 8.18 9.54 3.29
N PHE A 139 6.99 9.22 2.77
CA PHE A 139 6.78 9.07 1.32
C PHE A 139 6.85 10.39 0.54
N GLU A 140 6.55 11.52 1.18
CA GLU A 140 6.76 12.86 0.60
C GLU A 140 8.25 13.20 0.40
N LYS A 141 9.16 12.51 1.12
CA LYS A 141 10.62 12.68 0.98
C LYS A 141 11.24 11.67 0.01
N VAL A 142 10.48 10.68 -0.46
CA VAL A 142 10.99 9.69 -1.40
C VAL A 142 11.13 10.35 -2.77
N GLU A 143 12.32 10.26 -3.35
CA GLU A 143 12.56 10.65 -4.74
C GLU A 143 12.04 9.55 -5.67
N TRP A 144 10.87 9.78 -6.25
CA TRP A 144 10.27 8.85 -7.18
C TRP A 144 10.87 9.00 -8.58
N PRO A 145 11.20 7.90 -9.27
CA PRO A 145 11.66 7.96 -10.65
C PRO A 145 10.50 8.41 -11.56
N ALA A 146 10.83 9.24 -12.55
CA ALA A 146 9.92 9.64 -13.61
C ALA A 146 9.51 8.46 -14.52
#